data_AF-A0A968JL95-F1
#
_entry.id   AF-A0A968JL95-F1
#
_cell.length_a   1.000
_cell.length_b   1.000
_cell.length_c   1.000
_cell.angle_alpha   90.00
_cell.angle_beta   90.00
_cell.angle_gamma   90.00
#
_symmetry.space_group_name_H-M   'P 1'
#
loop_
_entity.id
_entity.type
_entity.pdbx_description
1 polymer ?
#
loop_
_entity_poly.entity_id
_entity_poly.type
_entity_poly.pdbx_seq_one_letter_code
_entity_poly.pdbx_strand_id
1 'polypeptide(L)'
;MQTSFRQSGVLRLLLASGGLLVLLVLALLVRQRISQCAYVPLLSDNILVNADLALPGAALPFGWQAGAPGVQVGSFAIDGDARALQLIGIANFVETPPVLVQGGWNYCFIGRAITDTPLQSATRLQVAFHWLNATGEEVHVDHTDWQPVVLWQADNPPDDWSTIRAAFRAPADAASLLIRLQPSSDDRIYLDAMQVRAGGQPPAPTDEPVPALVTVMPWPDGKAAAVSFSFDWETAMGGLIHSRSVGDPNADQDPLVRGMRMREGVTTTLRIFAPYGVRATYFATGYNFLAGNTERRQFIGNPTYAWANTENRWTSNRWTETPWFAPDPYGTNATHPEWYFADLVPLLKAADQDIQSHTFSHFYGGFVTAADWRSDLATWAEVAAPHDVPPATVLAFPWSSSGGMSDASWQALADAGIATVTRTSKQSQFNLFPRGTHERVLEPHCRPLPGHAAILACPDFYLTPTSLDWAIEQIDYTIEQGGLIDIWAHTEEVITPQQQAAWQRVVHYAATNPAVWVAPLHEQTTWQRAVAEVQVLHVQGAQGSEPLIVALPNGACLAGVALRLPFAPQQVAFWSDGGLPTQQVLTVDYRLEDNVLIFEHPICEPLEVHAWLRT
;
A
#
# COMPACT_ATOMS: atom_id res chain seq x y z
N MET A 1 79.79 -2.91 35.36
CA MET A 1 79.05 -3.90 34.55
C MET A 1 77.52 -3.94 34.84
N GLN A 2 76.92 -2.94 35.53
CA GLN A 2 75.49 -2.97 35.94
C GLN A 2 74.56 -1.99 35.21
N THR A 3 75.06 -1.13 34.31
CA THR A 3 74.23 -0.14 33.58
C THR A 3 73.67 -0.64 32.25
N SER A 4 74.24 -1.72 31.68
CA SER A 4 73.80 -2.28 30.39
C SER A 4 72.51 -3.11 30.46
N PHE A 5 72.14 -3.66 31.63
CA PHE A 5 70.95 -4.52 31.77
C PHE A 5 69.65 -3.73 31.96
N ARG A 6 69.71 -2.50 32.50
CA ARG A 6 68.51 -1.66 32.67
C ARG A 6 68.03 -1.01 31.37
N GLN A 7 68.93 -0.67 30.45
CA GLN A 7 68.56 -0.09 29.16
C GLN A 7 67.88 -1.09 28.22
N SER A 8 68.26 -2.38 28.27
CA SER A 8 67.59 -3.40 27.45
C SER A 8 66.19 -3.74 27.95
N GLY A 9 65.93 -3.62 29.26
CA GLY A 9 64.60 -3.83 29.85
C GLY A 9 63.60 -2.74 29.46
N VAL A 10 64.01 -1.47 29.52
CA VAL A 10 63.15 -0.32 29.15
C VAL A 10 62.88 -0.30 27.65
N LEU A 11 63.87 -0.60 26.81
CA LEU A 11 63.68 -0.67 25.35
C LEU A 11 62.75 -1.82 24.95
N ARG A 12 62.86 -3.00 25.58
CA ARG A 12 61.93 -4.12 25.35
C ARG A 12 60.52 -3.81 25.81
N LEU A 13 60.36 -3.09 26.93
CA LEU A 13 59.06 -2.66 27.42
C LEU A 13 58.44 -1.63 26.46
N LEU A 14 59.20 -0.66 25.97
CA LEU A 14 58.73 0.34 25.00
C LEU A 14 58.39 -0.28 23.64
N LEU A 15 59.18 -1.23 23.15
CA LEU A 15 58.87 -1.98 21.92
C LEU A 15 57.64 -2.88 22.09
N ALA A 16 57.48 -3.54 23.24
CA ALA A 16 56.29 -4.32 23.54
C ALA A 16 55.03 -3.44 23.68
N SER A 17 55.17 -2.27 24.32
CA SER A 17 54.10 -1.29 24.46
C SER A 17 53.68 -0.69 23.11
N GLY A 18 54.67 -0.35 22.27
CA GLY A 18 54.44 0.13 20.91
C GLY A 18 53.78 -0.93 20.02
N GLY A 19 54.23 -2.19 20.11
CA GLY A 19 53.59 -3.32 19.41
C GLY A 19 52.15 -3.55 19.83
N LEU A 20 51.86 -3.48 21.14
CA LEU A 20 50.50 -3.61 21.67
C LEU A 20 49.58 -2.47 21.20
N LEU A 21 50.09 -1.24 21.16
CA LEU A 21 49.32 -0.08 20.70
C LEU A 21 48.98 -0.18 19.21
N VAL A 22 49.94 -0.60 18.37
CA VAL A 22 49.72 -0.83 16.94
C VAL A 22 48.66 -1.92 16.73
N LEU A 23 48.72 -3.03 17.48
CA LEU A 23 47.71 -4.09 17.42
C LEU A 23 46.32 -3.59 17.85
N LEU A 24 46.23 -2.74 18.88
CA LEU A 24 44.96 -2.16 19.33
C LEU A 24 44.35 -1.24 18.28
N VAL A 25 45.17 -0.37 17.66
CA VAL A 25 44.72 0.51 16.56
C VAL A 25 44.26 -0.30 15.36
N LEU A 26 45.02 -1.34 14.97
CA LEU A 26 44.62 -2.26 13.89
C LEU A 26 43.30 -2.98 14.23
N ALA A 27 43.14 -3.48 15.46
CA ALA A 27 41.91 -4.14 15.89
C ALA A 27 40.71 -3.17 15.88
N LEU A 28 40.90 -1.92 16.29
CA LEU A 28 39.86 -0.88 16.23
C LEU A 28 39.49 -0.54 14.79
N LEU A 29 40.47 -0.37 13.90
CA LEU A 29 40.22 -0.13 12.47
C LEU A 29 39.49 -1.30 11.81
N VAL A 30 39.90 -2.54 12.11
CA VAL A 30 39.20 -3.74 11.62
C VAL A 30 37.77 -3.78 12.13
N ARG A 31 37.56 -3.56 13.44
CA ARG A 31 36.21 -3.53 14.03
C ARG A 31 35.34 -2.41 13.43
N GLN A 32 35.92 -1.23 13.20
CA GLN A 32 35.23 -0.11 12.56
C GLN A 32 34.84 -0.46 11.12
N ARG A 33 35.74 -1.07 10.35
CA ARG A 33 35.44 -1.50 8.98
C ARG A 33 34.34 -2.57 8.94
N ILE A 34 34.41 -3.57 9.82
CA ILE A 34 33.37 -4.59 9.95
C ILE A 34 32.02 -3.97 10.36
N SER A 35 32.03 -2.99 11.27
CA SER A 35 30.80 -2.27 11.66
C SER A 35 30.18 -1.47 10.52
N GLN A 36 31.01 -0.99 9.59
CA GLN A 36 30.60 -0.26 8.39
C GLN A 36 30.38 -1.18 7.18
N CYS A 37 30.41 -2.50 7.38
CA CYS A 37 30.25 -3.50 6.31
C CYS A 37 31.29 -3.40 5.19
N ALA A 38 32.45 -2.80 5.48
CA ALA A 38 33.55 -2.72 4.54
C ALA A 38 34.30 -4.05 4.45
N TYR A 39 34.87 -4.32 3.28
CA TYR A 39 35.72 -5.49 3.06
C TYR A 39 36.92 -5.50 4.02
N VAL A 40 37.08 -6.62 4.72
CA VAL A 40 38.27 -6.94 5.51
C VAL A 40 38.75 -8.33 5.08
N PRO A 41 39.94 -8.44 4.46
CA PRO A 41 40.47 -9.72 4.00
C PRO A 41 40.41 -10.79 5.09
N LEU A 42 39.96 -12.00 4.75
CA LEU A 42 39.90 -13.19 5.62
C LEU A 42 38.92 -13.10 6.81
N LEU A 43 38.25 -11.96 7.02
CA LEU A 43 37.35 -11.75 8.17
C LEU A 43 35.93 -11.37 7.75
N SER A 44 35.75 -10.87 6.54
CA SER A 44 34.46 -10.45 6.00
C SER A 44 34.51 -10.58 4.48
N ASP A 45 34.44 -11.81 3.98
CA ASP A 45 34.30 -12.05 2.53
C ASP A 45 32.85 -11.87 2.11
N ASN A 46 32.63 -11.63 0.81
CA ASN A 46 31.28 -11.62 0.26
C ASN A 46 30.74 -13.05 0.25
N ILE A 47 29.62 -13.27 0.93
CA ILE A 47 28.93 -14.57 1.02
C ILE A 47 27.71 -14.66 0.09
N LEU A 48 27.40 -13.58 -0.65
CA LEU A 48 26.37 -13.59 -1.68
C LEU A 48 26.86 -14.37 -2.90
N VAL A 49 26.18 -15.47 -3.21
CA VAL A 49 26.44 -16.26 -4.42
C VAL A 49 26.01 -15.47 -5.65
N ASN A 50 26.81 -15.53 -6.72
CA ASN A 50 26.51 -14.88 -8.00
C ASN A 50 26.24 -13.36 -7.86
N ALA A 51 27.02 -12.71 -6.99
CA ALA A 51 26.94 -11.27 -6.70
C ALA A 51 27.34 -10.38 -7.88
N ASP A 52 28.17 -10.89 -8.78
CA ASP A 52 28.60 -10.25 -10.03
C ASP A 52 27.60 -10.44 -11.18
N LEU A 53 26.49 -11.15 -10.94
CA LEU A 53 25.46 -11.45 -11.94
C LEU A 53 26.03 -12.15 -13.18
N ALA A 54 27.16 -12.86 -13.02
CA ALA A 54 27.91 -13.44 -14.13
C ALA A 54 27.27 -14.73 -14.63
N LEU A 55 26.72 -15.53 -13.73
CA LEU A 55 26.15 -16.85 -14.03
C LEU A 55 24.70 -16.70 -14.53
N PRO A 56 24.41 -17.08 -15.79
CA PRO A 56 23.07 -16.99 -16.34
C PRO A 56 22.14 -18.01 -15.69
N GLY A 57 20.90 -17.61 -15.40
CA GLY A 57 19.78 -18.52 -15.10
C GLY A 57 18.75 -18.49 -16.23
N ALA A 58 17.52 -18.92 -15.94
CA ALA A 58 16.48 -19.03 -16.97
C ALA A 58 15.96 -17.66 -17.45
N ALA A 59 15.69 -16.74 -16.53
CA ALA A 59 15.23 -15.37 -16.81
C ALA A 59 16.06 -14.31 -16.08
N LEU A 60 16.57 -14.65 -14.89
CA LEU A 60 17.49 -13.85 -14.07
C LEU A 60 18.79 -14.63 -13.85
N PRO A 61 19.86 -13.99 -13.33
CA PRO A 61 21.08 -14.69 -12.95
C PRO A 61 20.79 -15.86 -12.00
N PHE A 62 21.61 -16.91 -12.07
CA PHE A 62 21.41 -18.13 -11.29
C PHE A 62 21.13 -17.83 -9.80
N GLY A 63 20.02 -18.35 -9.29
CA GLY A 63 19.56 -18.23 -7.91
C GLY A 63 18.79 -16.94 -7.58
N TRP A 64 18.86 -15.91 -8.43
CA TRP A 64 18.10 -14.66 -8.21
C TRP A 64 16.65 -14.81 -8.64
N GLN A 65 15.76 -14.14 -7.91
CA GLN A 65 14.32 -14.19 -8.14
C GLN A 65 13.72 -12.78 -8.20
N ALA A 66 12.52 -12.69 -8.76
CA ALA A 66 11.72 -11.46 -8.79
C ALA A 66 10.26 -11.77 -8.51
N GLY A 67 9.55 -10.81 -7.93
CA GLY A 67 8.13 -10.93 -7.64
C GLY A 67 7.25 -10.97 -8.89
N ALA A 68 7.64 -10.25 -9.93
CA ALA A 68 6.90 -10.15 -11.18
C ALA A 68 7.84 -9.94 -12.39
N PRO A 69 7.38 -10.23 -13.63
CA PRO A 69 8.06 -9.81 -14.85
C PRO A 69 8.30 -8.30 -14.82
N GLY A 70 9.53 -7.84 -15.02
CA GLY A 70 9.92 -6.42 -14.85
C GLY A 70 11.32 -6.23 -14.25
N VAL A 71 11.90 -7.32 -13.72
CA VAL A 71 13.32 -7.38 -13.36
C VAL A 71 14.12 -8.00 -14.51
N GLN A 72 15.21 -7.36 -14.91
CA GLN A 72 16.08 -7.84 -16.00
C GLN A 72 17.53 -7.42 -15.78
N VAL A 73 18.49 -8.11 -16.42
CA VAL A 73 19.91 -7.71 -16.40
C VAL A 73 20.20 -6.84 -17.62
N GLY A 74 20.88 -5.71 -17.40
CA GLY A 74 21.27 -4.76 -18.45
C GLY A 74 22.74 -4.34 -18.38
N SER A 75 23.20 -3.62 -19.41
CA SER A 75 24.62 -3.27 -19.62
C SER A 75 25.05 -1.94 -19.00
N PHE A 76 24.71 -1.70 -17.73
CA PHE A 76 25.19 -0.54 -16.97
C PHE A 76 26.36 -0.99 -16.07
N ALA A 77 27.43 -0.19 -15.98
CA ALA A 77 28.67 -0.59 -15.29
C ALA A 77 29.19 0.51 -14.37
N ILE A 78 29.56 0.15 -13.14
CA ILE A 78 30.49 0.92 -12.30
C ILE A 78 31.87 0.24 -12.22
N ASP A 79 31.92 -1.09 -12.23
CA ASP A 79 33.14 -1.88 -11.98
C ASP A 79 33.88 -2.34 -13.25
N GLY A 80 33.30 -2.07 -14.43
CA GLY A 80 33.86 -2.42 -15.73
C GLY A 80 33.31 -3.71 -16.35
N ASP A 81 32.47 -4.47 -15.63
CA ASP A 81 31.92 -5.76 -16.11
C ASP A 81 30.47 -5.65 -16.69
N ALA A 82 29.89 -4.46 -16.64
CA ALA A 82 28.65 -4.04 -17.33
C ALA A 82 27.42 -4.91 -17.09
N ARG A 83 27.07 -5.20 -15.83
CA ARG A 83 25.84 -5.91 -15.47
C ARG A 83 25.17 -5.28 -14.26
N ALA A 84 24.05 -4.61 -14.48
CA ALA A 84 23.16 -4.16 -13.41
C ALA A 84 21.80 -4.86 -13.52
N LEU A 85 21.18 -5.14 -12.38
CA LEU A 85 19.77 -5.57 -12.31
C LEU A 85 18.88 -4.33 -12.41
N GLN A 86 18.05 -4.28 -13.43
CA GLN A 86 16.95 -3.33 -13.52
C GLN A 86 15.77 -3.89 -12.73
N LEU A 87 15.14 -3.06 -11.91
CA LEU A 87 13.91 -3.31 -11.15
C LEU A 87 12.87 -2.25 -11.55
N ILE A 88 11.65 -2.69 -11.85
CA ILE A 88 10.53 -1.81 -12.19
C ILE A 88 9.30 -2.26 -11.41
N GLY A 89 8.59 -1.28 -10.84
CA GLY A 89 7.24 -1.43 -10.34
C GLY A 89 7.13 -1.57 -8.83
N ILE A 90 6.20 -0.82 -8.24
CA ILE A 90 5.97 -0.71 -6.79
C ILE A 90 5.53 -2.05 -6.16
N ALA A 91 4.90 -2.92 -6.95
CA ALA A 91 4.47 -4.25 -6.52
C ALA A 91 5.55 -5.33 -6.75
N ASN A 92 6.70 -4.96 -7.31
CA ASN A 92 7.77 -5.88 -7.65
C ASN A 92 8.89 -5.85 -6.59
N PHE A 93 9.77 -6.84 -6.65
CA PHE A 93 10.99 -6.89 -5.85
C PHE A 93 12.05 -7.70 -6.58
N VAL A 94 13.30 -7.56 -6.16
CA VAL A 94 14.36 -8.52 -6.49
C VAL A 94 14.83 -9.20 -5.22
N GLU A 95 15.05 -10.51 -5.30
CA GLU A 95 15.46 -11.35 -4.18
C GLU A 95 16.76 -12.08 -4.50
N THR A 96 17.67 -12.08 -3.53
CA THR A 96 18.95 -12.80 -3.62
C THR A 96 18.75 -14.32 -3.58
N PRO A 97 19.71 -15.11 -4.09
CA PRO A 97 19.81 -16.51 -3.71
C PRO A 97 19.90 -16.68 -2.18
N PRO A 98 19.47 -17.84 -1.63
CA PRO A 98 19.64 -18.14 -0.21
C PRO A 98 21.12 -18.07 0.21
N VAL A 99 21.39 -17.34 1.29
CA VAL A 99 22.73 -17.21 1.90
C VAL A 99 22.73 -17.99 3.21
N LEU A 100 23.70 -18.90 3.39
CA LEU A 100 23.84 -19.64 4.64
C LEU A 100 24.30 -18.71 5.77
N VAL A 101 23.61 -18.77 6.91
CA VAL A 101 23.87 -17.91 8.08
C VAL A 101 23.92 -18.73 9.37
N GLN A 102 24.42 -18.11 10.43
CA GLN A 102 24.49 -18.65 11.79
C GLN A 102 23.65 -17.78 12.71
N GLY A 103 22.75 -18.40 13.47
CA GLY A 103 21.93 -17.70 14.44
C GLY A 103 22.76 -16.90 15.46
N GLY A 104 22.28 -15.72 15.79
CA GLY A 104 22.92 -14.79 16.73
C GLY A 104 24.09 -13.98 16.17
N TRP A 105 24.47 -14.17 14.89
CA TRP A 105 25.50 -13.37 14.21
C TRP A 105 24.90 -12.16 13.51
N ASN A 106 25.71 -11.12 13.31
CA ASN A 106 25.31 -9.96 12.50
C ASN A 106 25.65 -10.22 11.03
N TYR A 107 24.73 -9.84 10.17
CA TYR A 107 24.92 -9.84 8.72
C TYR A 107 24.57 -8.49 8.16
N CYS A 108 25.24 -8.14 7.07
CA CYS A 108 24.91 -6.93 6.36
C CYS A 108 24.99 -7.05 4.87
N PHE A 109 24.16 -6.22 4.24
CA PHE A 109 24.02 -6.04 2.82
C PHE A 109 24.53 -4.67 2.42
N ILE A 110 25.23 -4.61 1.29
CA ILE A 110 25.56 -3.37 0.59
C ILE A 110 25.21 -3.58 -0.88
N GLY A 111 24.56 -2.59 -1.49
CA GLY A 111 24.39 -2.50 -2.93
C GLY A 111 24.49 -1.06 -3.40
N ARG A 112 24.52 -0.86 -4.71
CA ARG A 112 24.52 0.44 -5.38
C ARG A 112 23.24 0.58 -6.17
N ALA A 113 22.61 1.75 -6.11
CA ALA A 113 21.36 2.02 -6.80
C ALA A 113 21.35 3.37 -7.51
N ILE A 114 20.75 3.42 -8.70
CA ILE A 114 20.45 4.65 -9.44
C ILE A 114 19.10 4.52 -10.14
N THR A 115 18.39 5.61 -10.37
CA THR A 115 17.11 5.62 -11.11
C THR A 115 17.20 6.57 -12.31
N ASP A 116 16.45 6.30 -13.37
CA ASP A 116 16.40 7.14 -14.58
C ASP A 116 14.96 7.29 -15.11
N THR A 117 14.07 7.79 -14.25
CA THR A 117 12.68 8.01 -14.61
C THR A 117 12.52 9.26 -15.51
N PRO A 118 11.70 9.17 -16.59
CA PRO A 118 11.38 10.33 -17.42
C PRO A 118 10.55 11.38 -16.68
N LEU A 119 9.91 11.00 -15.56
CA LEU A 119 9.15 11.91 -14.69
C LEU A 119 10.05 12.74 -13.76
N GLN A 120 11.37 12.57 -13.84
CA GLN A 120 12.37 13.31 -13.06
C GLN A 120 12.17 13.24 -11.53
N SER A 121 11.63 12.12 -11.03
CA SER A 121 11.48 11.86 -9.60
C SER A 121 12.64 11.06 -9.05
N ALA A 122 13.18 11.45 -7.90
CA ALA A 122 13.95 10.52 -7.08
C ALA A 122 13.00 9.44 -6.52
N THR A 123 13.52 8.25 -6.23
CA THR A 123 12.76 7.14 -5.64
C THR A 123 13.50 6.58 -4.42
N ARG A 124 12.93 5.59 -3.75
CA ARG A 124 13.51 4.96 -2.56
C ARG A 124 13.45 3.44 -2.66
N LEU A 125 14.35 2.78 -1.94
CA LEU A 125 14.40 1.33 -1.78
C LEU A 125 14.32 0.97 -0.31
N GLN A 126 13.60 -0.10 -0.01
CA GLN A 126 13.69 -0.78 1.27
C GLN A 126 14.37 -2.13 1.05
N VAL A 127 15.29 -2.46 1.95
CA VAL A 127 15.89 -3.79 2.05
C VAL A 127 15.19 -4.54 3.18
N ALA A 128 14.73 -5.75 2.90
CA ALA A 128 14.16 -6.69 3.86
C ALA A 128 15.02 -7.96 3.97
N PHE A 129 15.30 -8.39 5.19
CA PHE A 129 16.03 -9.62 5.51
C PHE A 129 15.03 -10.67 5.96
N HIS A 130 14.77 -11.66 5.11
CA HIS A 130 13.91 -12.79 5.40
C HIS A 130 14.77 -13.92 5.96
N TRP A 131 14.66 -14.18 7.26
CA TRP A 131 15.41 -15.21 7.95
C TRP A 131 14.66 -16.54 7.88
N LEU A 132 15.33 -17.58 7.39
CA LEU A 132 14.77 -18.91 7.27
C LEU A 132 15.48 -19.87 8.22
N ASN A 133 14.73 -20.79 8.83
CA ASN A 133 15.29 -21.89 9.60
C ASN A 133 15.86 -23.00 8.70
N ALA A 134 16.32 -24.10 9.31
CA ALA A 134 16.89 -25.24 8.57
C ALA A 134 15.88 -26.02 7.72
N THR A 135 14.57 -25.89 7.98
CA THR A 135 13.48 -26.48 7.16
C THR A 135 13.05 -25.55 6.02
N GLY A 136 13.57 -24.31 5.96
CA GLY A 136 13.24 -23.32 4.95
C GLY A 136 12.02 -22.46 5.28
N GLU A 137 11.51 -22.53 6.51
CA GLU A 137 10.39 -21.71 6.98
C GLU A 137 10.91 -20.34 7.45
N GLU A 138 10.16 -19.28 7.14
CA GLU A 138 10.47 -17.92 7.58
C GLU A 138 10.20 -17.77 9.08
N VAL A 139 11.23 -17.40 9.82
CA VAL A 139 11.17 -17.23 11.29
C VAL A 139 11.08 -15.78 11.71
N HIS A 140 11.60 -14.86 10.88
CA HIS A 140 11.59 -13.43 11.15
C HIS A 140 11.87 -12.64 9.88
N VAL A 141 11.38 -11.40 9.82
CA VAL A 141 11.71 -10.43 8.76
C VAL A 141 12.12 -9.10 9.37
N ASP A 142 13.32 -8.64 9.03
CA ASP A 142 13.78 -7.30 9.38
C ASP A 142 13.69 -6.37 8.18
N HIS A 143 13.30 -5.11 8.40
CA HIS A 143 13.22 -4.10 7.37
C HIS A 143 14.09 -2.89 7.69
N THR A 144 14.78 -2.36 6.68
CA THR A 144 15.42 -1.04 6.77
C THR A 144 14.38 0.08 6.65
N ASP A 145 14.76 1.30 7.03
CA ASP A 145 14.05 2.49 6.54
C ASP A 145 14.14 2.59 5.01
N TRP A 146 13.24 3.36 4.40
CA TRP A 146 13.29 3.69 2.98
C TRP A 146 14.52 4.54 2.66
N GLN A 147 15.43 4.02 1.83
CA GLN A 147 16.70 4.64 1.48
C GLN A 147 16.62 5.35 0.12
N PRO A 148 17.12 6.59 -0.01
CA PRO A 148 17.02 7.36 -1.24
C PRO A 148 17.90 6.80 -2.37
N VAL A 149 17.34 6.78 -3.58
CA VAL A 149 18.03 6.43 -4.82
C VAL A 149 18.23 7.69 -5.65
N VAL A 150 19.49 7.98 -5.98
CA VAL A 150 19.86 9.16 -6.77
C VAL A 150 19.33 9.05 -8.20
N LEU A 151 18.82 10.16 -8.71
CA LEU A 151 18.30 10.28 -10.07
C LEU A 151 19.44 10.59 -11.04
N TRP A 152 19.54 9.80 -12.10
CA TRP A 152 20.36 10.08 -13.27
C TRP A 152 19.67 11.06 -14.20
N GLN A 153 20.38 12.10 -14.62
CA GLN A 153 19.90 13.06 -15.60
C GLN A 153 20.97 13.24 -16.68
N ALA A 154 20.58 13.18 -17.96
CA ALA A 154 21.52 13.29 -19.07
C ALA A 154 22.31 14.61 -19.05
N ASP A 155 21.65 15.71 -18.68
CA ASP A 155 22.24 17.05 -18.67
C ASP A 155 23.02 17.35 -17.37
N ASN A 156 22.83 16.54 -16.33
CA ASN A 156 23.50 16.69 -15.04
C ASN A 156 23.61 15.32 -14.34
N PRO A 157 24.47 14.42 -14.83
CA PRO A 157 24.59 13.09 -14.26
C PRO A 157 25.17 13.19 -12.83
N PRO A 158 24.69 12.38 -11.87
CA PRO A 158 25.24 12.38 -10.53
C PRO A 158 26.68 11.88 -10.55
N ASP A 159 27.50 12.39 -9.62
CA ASP A 159 28.90 11.97 -9.45
C ASP A 159 29.02 10.48 -9.11
N ASP A 160 27.99 9.91 -8.47
CA ASP A 160 27.99 8.52 -8.02
C ASP A 160 26.58 7.95 -7.80
N TRP A 161 26.46 6.63 -7.69
CA TRP A 161 25.23 5.91 -7.34
C TRP A 161 24.97 5.95 -5.83
N SER A 162 23.70 5.88 -5.42
CA SER A 162 23.33 5.73 -4.00
C SER A 162 23.89 4.42 -3.45
N THR A 163 24.39 4.44 -2.22
CA THR A 163 24.72 3.19 -1.51
C THR A 163 23.53 2.76 -0.67
N ILE A 164 23.00 1.57 -0.95
CA ILE A 164 21.94 0.92 -0.19
C ILE A 164 22.57 -0.02 0.83
N ARG A 165 22.17 0.06 2.10
CA ARG A 165 22.77 -0.73 3.18
C ARG A 165 21.70 -1.29 4.11
N ALA A 166 21.95 -2.48 4.62
CA ALA A 166 21.17 -3.08 5.70
C ALA A 166 22.10 -3.86 6.62
N ALA A 167 21.82 -3.87 7.91
CA ALA A 167 22.55 -4.70 8.87
C ALA A 167 21.58 -5.16 9.95
N PHE A 168 21.51 -6.47 10.18
CA PHE A 168 20.62 -7.08 11.16
C PHE A 168 21.31 -8.25 11.85
N ARG A 169 20.78 -8.64 13.01
CA ARG A 169 21.26 -9.80 13.75
C ARG A 169 20.35 -10.98 13.45
N ALA A 170 20.92 -12.09 12.99
CA ALA A 170 20.19 -13.31 12.71
C ALA A 170 19.50 -13.83 14.00
N PRO A 171 18.20 -14.19 13.93
CA PRO A 171 17.52 -14.94 14.99
C PRO A 171 18.28 -16.22 15.38
N ALA A 172 18.07 -16.72 16.59
CA ALA A 172 18.84 -17.85 17.11
C ALA A 172 18.70 -19.15 16.28
N ASP A 173 17.55 -19.32 15.63
CA ASP A 173 17.17 -20.47 14.80
C ASP A 173 17.38 -20.26 13.29
N ALA A 174 17.87 -19.08 12.87
CA ALA A 174 18.14 -18.79 11.47
C ALA A 174 19.31 -19.63 10.93
N ALA A 175 19.09 -20.27 9.78
CA ALA A 175 20.06 -21.07 9.04
C ALA A 175 20.32 -20.54 7.63
N SER A 176 19.36 -19.79 7.07
CA SER A 176 19.49 -19.15 5.76
C SER A 176 18.90 -17.73 5.79
N LEU A 177 19.38 -16.87 4.89
CA LEU A 177 18.93 -15.51 4.69
C LEU A 177 18.56 -15.31 3.21
N LEU A 178 17.38 -14.75 2.96
CA LEU A 178 16.99 -14.14 1.69
C LEU A 178 16.91 -12.63 1.88
N ILE A 179 17.39 -11.88 0.89
CA ILE A 179 17.35 -10.42 0.94
C ILE A 179 16.48 -9.93 -0.20
N ARG A 180 15.42 -9.20 0.14
CA ARG A 180 14.54 -8.54 -0.84
C ARG A 180 14.85 -7.05 -0.91
N LEU A 181 14.92 -6.53 -2.12
CA LEU A 181 14.93 -5.10 -2.40
C LEU A 181 13.60 -4.72 -3.04
N GLN A 182 12.87 -3.82 -2.38
CA GLN A 182 11.55 -3.35 -2.79
C GLN A 182 11.59 -1.85 -3.11
N PRO A 183 10.99 -1.38 -4.21
CA PRO A 183 10.90 0.03 -4.55
C PRO A 183 9.68 0.71 -3.91
N SER A 184 9.77 2.03 -3.71
CA SER A 184 8.66 2.86 -3.22
C SER A 184 7.75 3.38 -4.34
N SER A 185 8.11 3.13 -5.61
CA SER A 185 7.38 3.64 -6.76
C SER A 185 7.56 2.75 -8.00
N ASP A 186 6.94 3.14 -9.11
CA ASP A 186 7.09 2.47 -10.39
C ASP A 186 8.32 2.94 -11.19
N ASP A 187 9.09 3.87 -10.63
CA ASP A 187 10.31 4.38 -11.24
C ASP A 187 11.30 3.23 -11.48
N ARG A 188 11.96 3.26 -12.64
CA ARG A 188 12.97 2.26 -12.96
C ARG A 188 14.22 2.46 -12.12
N ILE A 189 14.68 1.40 -11.47
CA ILE A 189 15.88 1.39 -10.63
C ILE A 189 16.88 0.41 -11.21
N TYR A 190 18.16 0.77 -11.20
CA TYR A 190 19.26 -0.13 -11.48
C TYR A 190 20.03 -0.43 -10.20
N LEU A 191 20.39 -1.70 -10.03
CA LEU A 191 21.05 -2.26 -8.87
C LEU A 191 22.35 -2.94 -9.30
N ASP A 192 23.44 -2.61 -8.63
CA ASP A 192 24.77 -3.14 -8.92
C ASP A 192 25.61 -3.32 -7.64
N ALA A 193 26.75 -4.00 -7.73
CA ALA A 193 27.73 -4.20 -6.68
C ALA A 193 27.12 -4.73 -5.37
N MET A 194 26.14 -5.62 -5.48
CA MET A 194 25.41 -6.21 -4.35
C MET A 194 26.28 -7.23 -3.62
N GLN A 195 26.36 -7.11 -2.30
CA GLN A 195 27.23 -7.93 -1.47
C GLN A 195 26.56 -8.21 -0.13
N VAL A 196 26.78 -9.42 0.39
CA VAL A 196 26.38 -9.82 1.73
C VAL A 196 27.61 -10.25 2.50
N ARG A 197 27.73 -9.84 3.76
CA ARG A 197 28.91 -10.07 4.59
C ARG A 197 28.50 -10.36 6.02
N ALA A 198 29.26 -11.18 6.73
CA ALA A 198 29.18 -11.25 8.18
C ALA A 198 29.74 -9.95 8.79
N GLY A 199 29.02 -9.35 9.73
CA GLY A 199 29.34 -8.05 10.33
C GLY A 199 28.19 -7.06 10.31
N GLY A 200 28.53 -5.77 10.44
CA GLY A 200 27.56 -4.69 10.57
C GLY A 200 27.14 -4.39 12.01
N GLN A 201 26.66 -3.16 12.21
CA GLN A 201 25.96 -2.75 13.42
C GLN A 201 24.47 -2.72 13.12
N PRO A 202 23.69 -3.65 13.70
CA PRO A 202 22.25 -3.60 13.55
C PRO A 202 21.70 -2.33 14.23
N PRO A 203 20.56 -1.81 13.78
CA PRO A 203 19.79 -0.86 14.57
C PRO A 203 19.45 -1.47 15.93
N ALA A 204 19.17 -0.63 16.93
CA ALA A 204 18.73 -1.12 18.23
C ALA A 204 17.51 -2.04 18.04
N PRO A 205 17.46 -3.20 18.71
CA PRO A 205 16.32 -4.10 18.56
C PRO A 205 15.04 -3.35 18.91
N THR A 206 14.08 -3.36 18.00
CA THR A 206 12.69 -3.06 18.31
C THR A 206 12.12 -4.25 19.07
N ASP A 207 11.39 -4.02 20.16
CA ASP A 207 10.84 -5.09 21.00
C ASP A 207 10.12 -6.15 20.15
N GLU A 208 10.45 -7.42 20.38
CA GLU A 208 9.76 -8.53 19.72
C GLU A 208 8.28 -8.52 20.12
N PRO A 209 7.34 -8.53 19.16
CA PRO A 209 5.93 -8.66 19.48
C PRO A 209 5.69 -10.03 20.15
N VAL A 210 5.23 -9.99 21.39
CA VAL A 210 4.77 -11.19 22.11
C VAL A 210 3.60 -11.79 21.33
N PRO A 211 3.56 -13.11 21.07
CA PRO A 211 2.43 -13.75 20.42
C PRO A 211 1.13 -13.44 21.18
N ALA A 212 0.25 -12.66 20.56
CA ALA A 212 -0.98 -12.24 21.20
C ALA A 212 -1.97 -13.43 21.23
N LEU A 213 -2.22 -13.96 22.43
CA LEU A 213 -3.28 -14.96 22.69
C LEU A 213 -4.69 -14.39 22.43
N VAL A 214 -4.81 -13.08 22.23
CA VAL A 214 -6.02 -12.33 21.90
C VAL A 214 -5.83 -11.68 20.55
N THR A 215 -6.83 -11.80 19.67
CA THR A 215 -6.80 -11.18 18.35
C THR A 215 -7.85 -10.09 18.27
N VAL A 216 -7.45 -8.87 17.93
CA VAL A 216 -8.40 -7.82 17.57
C VAL A 216 -9.00 -8.18 16.21
N MET A 217 -10.33 -8.29 16.14
CA MET A 217 -11.00 -8.61 14.89
C MET A 217 -10.96 -7.40 13.94
N PRO A 218 -10.79 -7.64 12.63
CA PRO A 218 -10.51 -6.56 11.68
C PRO A 218 -11.72 -5.66 11.39
N TRP A 219 -12.95 -6.12 11.62
CA TRP A 219 -14.18 -5.43 11.25
C TRP A 219 -15.11 -5.20 12.45
N PRO A 220 -15.94 -4.15 12.42
CA PRO A 220 -16.82 -3.82 13.54
C PRO A 220 -17.81 -4.95 13.80
N ASP A 221 -18.31 -5.00 15.02
CA ASP A 221 -19.35 -5.92 15.48
C ASP A 221 -19.05 -7.41 15.23
N GLY A 222 -17.76 -7.77 15.21
CA GLY A 222 -17.34 -9.15 14.97
C GLY A 222 -17.60 -9.65 13.55
N LYS A 223 -17.86 -8.75 12.59
CA LYS A 223 -18.02 -9.11 11.18
C LYS A 223 -16.75 -9.81 10.67
N ALA A 224 -16.95 -10.78 9.78
CA ALA A 224 -15.86 -11.54 9.20
C ALA A 224 -15.21 -10.78 8.03
N ALA A 225 -15.99 -10.04 7.24
CA ALA A 225 -15.47 -9.29 6.10
C ALA A 225 -16.16 -7.94 5.92
N ALA A 226 -15.52 -7.07 5.14
CA ALA A 226 -16.09 -5.84 4.63
C ALA A 226 -16.32 -5.92 3.11
N VAL A 227 -17.46 -5.39 2.65
CA VAL A 227 -17.77 -5.26 1.22
C VAL A 227 -18.15 -3.82 0.94
N SER A 228 -17.46 -3.18 0.00
CA SER A 228 -17.86 -1.87 -0.53
C SER A 228 -18.54 -2.03 -1.87
N PHE A 229 -19.48 -1.15 -2.16
CA PHE A 229 -20.04 -0.97 -3.49
C PHE A 229 -19.62 0.40 -3.99
N SER A 230 -19.10 0.47 -5.21
CA SER A 230 -18.69 1.75 -5.77
C SER A 230 -18.98 1.90 -7.25
N PHE A 231 -19.01 3.14 -7.70
CA PHE A 231 -19.17 3.45 -9.11
C PHE A 231 -18.21 4.53 -9.58
N ASP A 232 -17.60 4.28 -10.73
CA ASP A 232 -16.89 5.30 -11.48
C ASP A 232 -17.97 6.17 -12.16
N TRP A 233 -18.10 7.41 -11.70
CA TRP A 233 -19.19 8.33 -12.03
C TRP A 233 -18.67 9.50 -12.87
N GLU A 234 -18.66 9.32 -14.19
CA GLU A 234 -18.03 10.22 -15.15
C GLU A 234 -19.05 11.03 -15.96
N THR A 235 -18.72 12.25 -16.35
CA THR A 235 -19.50 12.97 -17.39
C THR A 235 -18.93 12.69 -18.78
N ALA A 236 -19.58 13.20 -19.84
CA ALA A 236 -18.98 13.15 -21.18
C ALA A 236 -17.55 13.70 -21.18
N MET A 237 -17.34 14.86 -20.55
CA MET A 237 -16.02 15.48 -20.38
C MET A 237 -15.16 14.81 -19.32
N GLY A 238 -15.78 14.24 -18.29
CA GLY A 238 -15.11 13.60 -17.17
C GLY A 238 -14.54 12.21 -17.48
N GLY A 239 -14.21 11.89 -18.73
CA GLY A 239 -13.55 10.63 -19.08
C GLY A 239 -14.02 10.01 -20.39
N LEU A 240 -15.33 10.06 -20.67
CA LEU A 240 -15.93 9.33 -21.79
C LEU A 240 -15.40 9.78 -23.17
N ILE A 241 -15.10 11.07 -23.35
CA ILE A 241 -14.52 11.59 -24.60
C ILE A 241 -12.99 11.37 -24.71
N HIS A 242 -12.30 11.17 -23.59
CA HIS A 242 -10.83 11.00 -23.52
C HIS A 242 -10.39 9.57 -23.77
N SER A 243 -11.36 8.66 -23.73
CA SER A 243 -11.28 7.21 -23.69
C SER A 243 -9.97 6.60 -24.20
N ARG A 244 -9.24 6.02 -23.25
CA ARG A 244 -8.16 5.06 -23.45
C ARG A 244 -8.72 3.65 -23.19
N SER A 245 -9.65 3.22 -24.03
CA SER A 245 -10.48 2.05 -23.71
C SER A 245 -9.81 0.73 -24.05
N VAL A 246 -8.95 0.24 -23.15
CA VAL A 246 -8.59 -1.18 -23.12
C VAL A 246 -9.63 -1.90 -22.24
N GLY A 247 -10.60 -2.56 -22.86
CA GLY A 247 -11.57 -3.42 -22.17
C GLY A 247 -12.90 -2.76 -21.73
N ASP A 248 -13.12 -1.48 -22.02
CA ASP A 248 -14.42 -0.83 -21.86
C ASP A 248 -15.38 -1.32 -22.97
N PRO A 249 -16.52 -1.97 -22.62
CA PRO A 249 -17.45 -2.53 -23.61
C PRO A 249 -18.18 -1.47 -24.45
N ASN A 250 -18.17 -0.21 -24.00
CA ASN A 250 -18.85 0.91 -24.64
C ASN A 250 -17.89 1.92 -25.27
N ALA A 251 -16.61 1.59 -25.39
CA ALA A 251 -15.54 2.43 -25.93
C ALA A 251 -15.88 3.15 -27.24
N ASP A 252 -16.51 2.42 -28.17
CA ASP A 252 -16.82 2.90 -29.52
C ASP A 252 -18.18 3.62 -29.62
N GLN A 253 -18.90 3.75 -28.50
CA GLN A 253 -20.21 4.39 -28.47
C GLN A 253 -20.09 5.91 -28.29
N ASP A 254 -21.14 6.63 -28.71
CA ASP A 254 -21.20 8.08 -28.58
C ASP A 254 -21.07 8.51 -27.09
N PRO A 255 -20.02 9.28 -26.73
CA PRO A 255 -19.78 9.69 -25.35
C PRO A 255 -20.92 10.54 -24.76
N LEU A 256 -21.72 11.23 -25.59
CA LEU A 256 -22.87 12.01 -25.12
C LEU A 256 -24.01 11.09 -24.68
N VAL A 257 -24.27 10.02 -25.43
CA VAL A 257 -25.26 9.00 -25.07
C VAL A 257 -24.83 8.30 -23.79
N ARG A 258 -23.54 7.94 -23.69
CA ARG A 258 -22.94 7.38 -22.47
C ARG A 258 -23.11 8.29 -21.25
N GLY A 259 -22.84 9.59 -21.42
CA GLY A 259 -23.07 10.59 -20.37
C GLY A 259 -24.52 10.61 -19.88
N MET A 260 -25.50 10.55 -20.78
CA MET A 260 -26.91 10.48 -20.37
C MET A 260 -27.25 9.18 -19.62
N ARG A 261 -26.67 8.04 -20.01
CA ARG A 261 -26.83 6.79 -19.26
C ARG A 261 -26.20 6.85 -17.89
N MET A 262 -25.06 7.53 -17.73
CA MET A 262 -24.43 7.74 -16.43
C MET A 262 -25.38 8.51 -15.48
N ARG A 263 -26.08 9.53 -16.00
CA ARG A 263 -27.10 10.25 -15.22
C ARG A 263 -28.26 9.34 -14.79
N GLU A 264 -28.78 8.54 -15.72
CA GLU A 264 -29.85 7.57 -15.44
C GLU A 264 -29.39 6.53 -14.39
N GLY A 265 -28.16 6.06 -14.52
CA GLY A 265 -27.50 5.09 -13.65
C GLY A 265 -27.48 5.51 -12.18
N VAL A 266 -27.28 6.80 -11.87
CA VAL A 266 -27.35 7.31 -10.50
C VAL A 266 -28.72 7.01 -9.87
N THR A 267 -29.81 7.36 -10.55
CA THR A 267 -31.15 7.11 -9.99
C THR A 267 -31.47 5.60 -9.90
N THR A 268 -30.94 4.82 -10.84
CA THR A 268 -31.15 3.37 -10.84
C THR A 268 -30.43 2.67 -9.70
N THR A 269 -29.16 3.02 -9.46
CA THR A 269 -28.33 2.45 -8.38
C THR A 269 -28.88 2.82 -7.01
N LEU A 270 -29.28 4.07 -6.79
CA LEU A 270 -29.94 4.49 -5.54
C LEU A 270 -31.19 3.66 -5.22
N ARG A 271 -32.00 3.34 -6.24
CA ARG A 271 -33.18 2.49 -6.08
C ARG A 271 -32.83 1.04 -5.72
N ILE A 272 -31.69 0.53 -6.19
CA ILE A 272 -31.20 -0.82 -5.83
C ILE A 272 -30.74 -0.87 -4.37
N PHE A 273 -30.12 0.20 -3.88
CA PHE A 273 -29.59 0.26 -2.51
C PHE A 273 -30.64 0.57 -1.44
N ALA A 274 -31.64 1.39 -1.76
CA ALA A 274 -32.64 1.88 -0.82
C ALA A 274 -33.32 0.79 0.05
N PRO A 275 -33.72 -0.40 -0.48
CA PRO A 275 -34.34 -1.45 0.33
C PRO A 275 -33.45 -2.02 1.45
N TYR A 276 -32.13 -1.87 1.30
CA TYR A 276 -31.14 -2.45 2.21
C TYR A 276 -30.43 -1.38 3.06
N GLY A 277 -30.72 -0.10 2.84
CA GLY A 277 -29.99 1.00 3.50
C GLY A 277 -28.50 1.04 3.14
N VAL A 278 -28.13 0.52 1.96
CA VAL A 278 -26.73 0.46 1.52
C VAL A 278 -26.23 1.85 1.13
N ARG A 279 -25.05 2.20 1.63
CA ARG A 279 -24.31 3.40 1.25
C ARG A 279 -23.09 2.98 0.44
N ALA A 280 -23.02 3.47 -0.79
CA ALA A 280 -21.98 3.20 -1.77
C ALA A 280 -21.06 4.42 -1.93
N THR A 281 -19.91 4.21 -2.58
CA THR A 281 -18.98 5.28 -2.96
C THR A 281 -19.12 5.62 -4.45
N TYR A 282 -19.42 6.87 -4.77
CA TYR A 282 -19.44 7.39 -6.14
C TYR A 282 -18.13 8.15 -6.39
N PHE A 283 -17.25 7.59 -7.22
CA PHE A 283 -16.01 8.21 -7.64
C PHE A 283 -16.31 9.23 -8.74
N ALA A 284 -16.41 10.49 -8.35
CA ALA A 284 -16.79 11.60 -9.22
C ALA A 284 -15.58 12.22 -9.90
N THR A 285 -15.72 12.61 -11.16
CA THR A 285 -14.80 13.56 -11.78
C THR A 285 -15.14 15.00 -11.44
N GLY A 286 -14.23 15.93 -11.73
CA GLY A 286 -14.45 17.35 -11.47
C GLY A 286 -15.67 17.92 -12.18
N TYR A 287 -15.92 17.48 -13.41
CA TYR A 287 -17.09 17.93 -14.20
C TYR A 287 -18.43 17.52 -13.59
N ASN A 288 -18.45 16.52 -12.70
CA ASN A 288 -19.67 16.14 -11.99
C ASN A 288 -20.20 17.26 -11.09
N PHE A 289 -19.32 18.15 -10.62
CA PHE A 289 -19.69 19.27 -9.73
C PHE A 289 -20.00 20.57 -10.48
N LEU A 290 -19.85 20.59 -11.80
CA LEU A 290 -20.13 21.78 -12.59
C LEU A 290 -21.61 21.82 -12.98
N ALA A 291 -22.26 22.97 -12.76
CA ALA A 291 -23.61 23.25 -13.28
C ALA A 291 -23.59 23.80 -14.71
N GLY A 292 -22.39 24.13 -15.21
CA GLY A 292 -22.14 24.74 -16.51
C GLY A 292 -20.77 25.42 -16.57
N ASN A 293 -20.40 25.87 -17.77
CA ASN A 293 -19.18 26.65 -18.02
C ASN A 293 -19.43 27.79 -19.03
N THR A 294 -20.52 28.54 -18.87
CA THR A 294 -20.91 29.63 -19.78
C THR A 294 -19.89 30.77 -19.86
N GLU A 295 -19.13 30.97 -18.78
CA GLU A 295 -18.04 31.95 -18.70
C GLU A 295 -16.74 31.50 -19.36
N ARG A 296 -16.69 30.25 -19.88
CA ARG A 296 -15.51 29.65 -20.53
C ARG A 296 -14.28 29.65 -19.63
N ARG A 297 -14.47 29.32 -18.36
CA ARG A 297 -13.37 29.15 -17.40
C ARG A 297 -12.43 28.07 -17.92
N GLN A 298 -11.13 28.33 -17.82
CA GLN A 298 -10.11 27.35 -18.13
C GLN A 298 -9.74 26.59 -16.86
N PHE A 299 -9.84 25.27 -16.92
CA PHE A 299 -9.45 24.40 -15.81
C PHE A 299 -8.01 23.94 -16.00
N ILE A 300 -7.19 24.06 -14.95
CA ILE A 300 -5.79 23.56 -14.90
C ILE A 300 -4.95 24.08 -16.09
N GLY A 301 -5.23 25.30 -16.57
CA GLY A 301 -4.55 25.88 -17.74
C GLY A 301 -4.85 25.19 -19.08
N ASN A 302 -5.77 24.22 -19.11
CA ASN A 302 -6.19 23.48 -20.29
C ASN A 302 -5.03 22.84 -21.07
N PRO A 303 -4.31 21.87 -20.47
CA PRO A 303 -3.08 21.34 -21.02
C PRO A 303 -3.32 20.49 -22.26
N THR A 304 -2.28 20.29 -23.06
CA THR A 304 -2.16 19.18 -24.02
C THR A 304 -1.25 18.12 -23.42
N TYR A 305 -1.50 16.84 -23.70
CA TYR A 305 -0.67 15.75 -23.17
C TYR A 305 0.00 14.98 -24.30
N ALA A 306 1.32 15.15 -24.45
CA ALA A 306 2.10 14.45 -25.48
C ALA A 306 2.06 12.91 -25.33
N TRP A 307 1.85 12.40 -24.11
CA TRP A 307 1.70 10.98 -23.84
C TRP A 307 0.33 10.41 -24.24
N ALA A 308 -0.69 11.24 -24.47
CA ALA A 308 -2.03 10.79 -24.83
C ALA A 308 -2.15 10.51 -26.34
N ASN A 309 -1.50 9.42 -26.77
CA ASN A 309 -1.33 9.04 -28.17
C ASN A 309 -1.54 7.53 -28.39
N THR A 310 -1.55 7.10 -29.65
CA THR A 310 -1.82 5.70 -30.02
C THR A 310 -0.75 4.71 -29.53
N GLU A 311 0.50 5.15 -29.33
CA GLU A 311 1.57 4.31 -28.76
C GLU A 311 1.26 3.94 -27.30
N ASN A 312 0.61 4.86 -26.57
CA ASN A 312 0.14 4.66 -25.20
C ASN A 312 -1.32 4.17 -25.11
N ARG A 313 -1.86 3.67 -26.23
CA ARG A 313 -3.20 3.05 -26.37
C ARG A 313 -4.38 4.03 -26.31
N TRP A 314 -4.18 5.30 -26.62
CA TRP A 314 -5.31 6.17 -26.98
C TRP A 314 -5.85 5.80 -28.36
N THR A 315 -7.13 6.06 -28.58
CA THR A 315 -7.79 5.81 -29.88
C THR A 315 -7.27 6.73 -30.99
N SER A 316 -6.65 7.86 -30.64
CA SER A 316 -6.04 8.81 -31.58
C SER A 316 -4.96 9.66 -30.91
N ASN A 317 -4.19 10.41 -31.72
CA ASN A 317 -3.22 11.40 -31.23
C ASN A 317 -3.86 12.78 -30.95
N ARG A 318 -5.19 12.88 -30.91
CA ARG A 318 -5.90 14.16 -30.80
C ARG A 318 -5.38 15.02 -29.63
N TRP A 319 -5.11 14.40 -28.50
CA TRP A 319 -4.77 15.06 -27.24
C TRP A 319 -3.31 15.52 -27.14
N THR A 320 -2.47 15.16 -28.12
CA THR A 320 -1.11 15.71 -28.21
C THR A 320 -1.10 17.15 -28.74
N GLU A 321 -2.17 17.56 -29.42
CA GLU A 321 -2.29 18.88 -30.06
C GLU A 321 -3.56 19.63 -29.67
N THR A 322 -4.60 18.93 -29.22
CA THR A 322 -5.87 19.51 -28.77
C THR A 322 -5.87 19.65 -27.25
N PRO A 323 -6.13 20.86 -26.70
CA PRO A 323 -6.24 21.04 -25.26
C PRO A 323 -7.29 20.12 -24.62
N TRP A 324 -6.99 19.61 -23.42
CA TRP A 324 -7.73 18.53 -22.76
C TRP A 324 -9.21 18.85 -22.55
N PHE A 325 -9.54 20.10 -22.22
CA PHE A 325 -10.91 20.61 -22.02
C PHE A 325 -11.45 21.41 -23.21
N ALA A 326 -10.81 21.37 -24.38
CA ALA A 326 -11.31 22.03 -25.58
C ALA A 326 -12.73 21.59 -26.02
N PRO A 327 -13.18 20.33 -25.80
CA PRO A 327 -14.52 19.92 -26.19
C PRO A 327 -15.67 20.47 -25.34
N ASP A 328 -15.38 21.15 -24.22
CA ASP A 328 -16.40 21.75 -23.35
C ASP A 328 -17.38 22.62 -24.18
N PRO A 329 -18.70 22.34 -24.14
CA PRO A 329 -19.67 23.07 -24.95
C PRO A 329 -19.96 24.48 -24.43
N TYR A 330 -19.41 24.84 -23.26
CA TYR A 330 -19.64 26.10 -22.56
C TYR A 330 -21.13 26.37 -22.28
N GLY A 331 -21.86 25.30 -21.98
CA GLY A 331 -23.28 25.30 -21.70
C GLY A 331 -23.60 25.26 -20.20
N THR A 332 -24.76 24.68 -19.89
CA THR A 332 -25.27 24.42 -18.54
C THR A 332 -25.85 23.01 -18.48
N ASN A 333 -26.10 22.48 -17.28
CA ASN A 333 -26.79 21.20 -17.12
C ASN A 333 -28.20 21.16 -17.77
N ALA A 334 -28.85 22.30 -17.97
CA ALA A 334 -30.13 22.38 -18.68
C ALA A 334 -29.99 22.28 -20.21
N THR A 335 -28.84 22.67 -20.77
CA THR A 335 -28.61 22.70 -22.23
C THR A 335 -27.72 21.55 -22.71
N HIS A 336 -26.81 21.09 -21.86
CA HIS A 336 -25.84 20.03 -22.10
C HIS A 336 -25.76 19.11 -20.87
N PRO A 337 -26.88 18.46 -20.49
CA PRO A 337 -26.96 17.62 -19.29
C PRO A 337 -25.90 16.52 -19.26
N GLU A 338 -25.47 16.00 -20.41
CA GLU A 338 -24.46 14.95 -20.54
C GLU A 338 -23.04 15.38 -20.12
N TRP A 339 -22.79 16.70 -19.99
CA TRP A 339 -21.49 17.26 -19.58
C TRP A 339 -21.42 17.68 -18.11
N TYR A 340 -22.54 18.11 -17.53
CA TYR A 340 -22.59 18.85 -16.26
C TYR A 340 -23.59 18.22 -15.28
N PHE A 341 -23.11 17.61 -14.19
CA PHE A 341 -23.94 16.77 -13.33
C PHE A 341 -24.22 17.36 -11.93
N ALA A 342 -23.95 18.65 -11.71
CA ALA A 342 -24.06 19.25 -10.38
C ALA A 342 -25.43 19.05 -9.70
N ASP A 343 -26.52 18.96 -10.48
CA ASP A 343 -27.87 18.74 -9.96
C ASP A 343 -28.10 17.33 -9.38
N LEU A 344 -27.22 16.37 -9.67
CA LEU A 344 -27.27 15.01 -9.10
C LEU A 344 -26.56 14.90 -7.75
N VAL A 345 -25.67 15.85 -7.40
CA VAL A 345 -24.94 15.83 -6.12
C VAL A 345 -25.89 15.89 -4.91
N PRO A 346 -26.91 16.77 -4.87
CA PRO A 346 -27.89 16.78 -3.78
C PRO A 346 -28.65 15.45 -3.62
N LEU A 347 -28.89 14.73 -4.72
CA LEU A 347 -29.59 13.44 -4.67
C LEU A 347 -28.73 12.37 -3.97
N LEU A 348 -27.44 12.30 -4.30
CA LEU A 348 -26.49 11.39 -3.66
C LEU A 348 -26.33 11.72 -2.17
N LYS A 349 -26.17 13.01 -1.82
CA LYS A 349 -26.07 13.47 -0.43
C LYS A 349 -27.33 13.17 0.38
N ALA A 350 -28.52 13.38 -0.20
CA ALA A 350 -29.78 13.09 0.47
C ALA A 350 -29.98 11.60 0.77
N ALA A 351 -29.31 10.72 0.01
CA ALA A 351 -29.29 9.28 0.21
C ALA A 351 -28.07 8.80 1.02
N ASP A 352 -27.34 9.72 1.66
CA ASP A 352 -26.13 9.47 2.46
C ASP A 352 -25.06 8.64 1.70
N GLN A 353 -24.97 8.84 0.39
CA GLN A 353 -23.94 8.20 -0.41
C GLN A 353 -22.62 8.95 -0.26
N ASP A 354 -21.53 8.20 -0.31
CA ASP A 354 -20.18 8.75 -0.28
C ASP A 354 -19.77 9.23 -1.67
N ILE A 355 -19.08 10.37 -1.75
CA ILE A 355 -18.60 10.97 -3.01
C ILE A 355 -17.09 11.19 -2.87
N GLN A 356 -16.31 10.52 -3.71
CA GLN A 356 -14.86 10.49 -3.64
C GLN A 356 -14.24 10.81 -5.01
N SER A 357 -12.91 10.91 -5.08
CA SER A 357 -12.25 11.40 -6.29
C SER A 357 -12.05 10.32 -7.35
N HIS A 358 -12.42 10.64 -8.58
CA HIS A 358 -11.95 9.99 -9.80
C HIS A 358 -11.08 10.94 -10.63
N THR A 359 -10.38 11.87 -9.96
CA THR A 359 -9.62 13.02 -10.50
C THR A 359 -10.51 14.11 -11.13
N PHE A 360 -10.02 15.33 -11.27
CA PHE A 360 -10.72 16.37 -12.01
C PHE A 360 -10.73 16.04 -13.51
N SER A 361 -9.55 15.73 -14.04
CA SER A 361 -9.30 15.66 -15.49
C SER A 361 -9.53 14.28 -16.10
N HIS A 362 -9.67 13.23 -15.29
CA HIS A 362 -9.66 11.84 -15.76
C HIS A 362 -8.40 11.53 -16.59
N PHE A 363 -7.22 11.91 -16.10
CA PHE A 363 -5.96 11.62 -16.80
C PHE A 363 -5.43 10.22 -16.45
N TYR A 364 -4.39 9.78 -17.16
CA TYR A 364 -3.67 8.56 -16.82
C TYR A 364 -2.59 8.85 -15.78
N GLY A 365 -2.80 8.36 -14.55
CA GLY A 365 -1.99 8.69 -13.39
C GLY A 365 -0.48 8.50 -13.56
N GLY A 366 -0.08 7.37 -14.14
CA GLY A 366 1.33 7.04 -14.37
C GLY A 366 2.05 7.82 -15.49
N PHE A 367 1.37 8.74 -16.18
CA PHE A 367 1.99 9.58 -17.21
C PHE A 367 2.04 11.06 -16.86
N VAL A 368 1.43 11.46 -15.75
CA VAL A 368 1.42 12.86 -15.31
C VAL A 368 2.43 13.09 -14.18
N THR A 369 2.85 14.33 -14.05
CA THR A 369 3.82 14.74 -13.03
C THR A 369 3.15 14.93 -11.66
N ALA A 370 3.96 15.00 -10.61
CA ALA A 370 3.47 15.39 -9.28
C ALA A 370 2.79 16.78 -9.25
N ALA A 371 3.18 17.69 -10.14
CA ALA A 371 2.56 19.02 -10.24
C ALA A 371 1.15 18.93 -10.83
N ASP A 372 0.95 18.09 -11.85
CA ASP A 372 -0.35 17.82 -12.45
C ASP A 372 -1.30 17.22 -11.40
N TRP A 373 -0.83 16.24 -10.63
CA TRP A 373 -1.59 15.64 -9.52
C TRP A 373 -2.05 16.68 -8.49
N ARG A 374 -1.14 17.57 -8.04
CA ARG A 374 -1.50 18.63 -7.09
C ARG A 374 -2.54 19.59 -7.65
N SER A 375 -2.35 20.03 -8.89
CA SER A 375 -3.28 20.98 -9.53
C SER A 375 -4.65 20.35 -9.75
N ASP A 376 -4.68 19.07 -10.14
CA ASP A 376 -5.91 18.36 -10.42
C ASP A 376 -6.74 18.09 -9.16
N LEU A 377 -6.13 17.56 -8.10
CA LEU A 377 -6.81 17.32 -6.83
C LEU A 377 -7.26 18.62 -6.16
N ALA A 378 -6.45 19.69 -6.25
CA ALA A 378 -6.85 21.01 -5.77
C ALA A 378 -8.07 21.54 -6.54
N THR A 379 -8.08 21.41 -7.87
CA THR A 379 -9.20 21.84 -8.71
C THR A 379 -10.45 21.01 -8.44
N TRP A 380 -10.30 19.68 -8.25
CA TRP A 380 -11.40 18.80 -7.85
C TRP A 380 -12.04 19.25 -6.54
N ALA A 381 -11.22 19.50 -5.51
CA ALA A 381 -11.70 19.95 -4.21
C ALA A 381 -12.37 21.34 -4.30
N GLU A 382 -11.82 22.25 -5.10
CA GLU A 382 -12.39 23.58 -5.33
C GLU A 382 -13.79 23.51 -5.94
N VAL A 383 -14.02 22.65 -6.94
CA VAL A 383 -15.34 22.54 -7.59
C VAL A 383 -16.33 21.72 -6.77
N ALA A 384 -15.86 20.80 -5.93
CA ALA A 384 -16.68 20.00 -5.03
C ALA A 384 -17.20 20.80 -3.82
N ALA A 385 -16.37 21.68 -3.26
CA ALA A 385 -16.66 22.42 -2.03
C ALA A 385 -17.98 23.23 -2.05
N PRO A 386 -18.39 23.92 -3.14
CA PRO A 386 -19.69 24.60 -3.24
C PRO A 386 -20.91 23.70 -3.07
N HIS A 387 -20.75 22.38 -3.16
CA HIS A 387 -21.82 21.39 -2.97
C HIS A 387 -21.75 20.72 -1.59
N ASP A 388 -20.97 21.29 -0.66
CA ASP A 388 -20.56 20.70 0.62
C ASP A 388 -20.14 19.23 0.50
N VAL A 389 -19.34 18.94 -0.54
CA VAL A 389 -18.60 17.69 -0.64
C VAL A 389 -17.19 17.98 -0.11
N PRO A 390 -16.74 17.28 0.95
CA PRO A 390 -15.40 17.52 1.52
C PRO A 390 -14.31 17.12 0.51
N PRO A 391 -13.05 17.57 0.72
CA PRO A 391 -11.92 17.05 -0.02
C PRO A 391 -11.89 15.52 0.05
N ALA A 392 -11.65 14.88 -1.09
CA ALA A 392 -11.62 13.43 -1.15
C ALA A 392 -10.48 12.87 -0.29
N THR A 393 -10.73 11.72 0.33
CA THR A 393 -9.71 10.93 1.02
C THR A 393 -9.49 9.59 0.33
N VAL A 394 -10.36 9.23 -0.61
CA VAL A 394 -10.26 8.04 -1.45
C VAL A 394 -10.15 8.43 -2.92
N LEU A 395 -9.28 7.74 -3.64
CA LEU A 395 -9.11 7.91 -5.09
C LEU A 395 -9.27 6.57 -5.81
N ALA A 396 -10.16 6.52 -6.80
CA ALA A 396 -10.16 5.47 -7.80
C ALA A 396 -9.34 5.95 -9.00
N PHE A 397 -8.31 5.20 -9.42
CA PHE A 397 -7.52 5.57 -10.59
C PHE A 397 -8.31 5.39 -11.89
N PRO A 398 -8.47 6.43 -12.72
CA PRO A 398 -9.01 6.30 -14.08
C PRO A 398 -8.29 5.21 -14.87
N TRP A 399 -9.00 4.32 -15.58
CA TRP A 399 -8.43 3.24 -16.42
C TRP A 399 -7.43 2.31 -15.73
N SER A 400 -7.53 2.17 -14.41
CA SER A 400 -6.53 1.51 -13.59
C SER A 400 -5.09 2.04 -13.80
N SER A 401 -4.98 3.36 -13.93
CA SER A 401 -3.77 4.06 -14.40
C SER A 401 -2.69 4.30 -13.35
N SER A 402 -2.68 3.55 -12.24
CA SER A 402 -1.63 3.72 -11.23
C SER A 402 -0.25 3.23 -11.69
N GLY A 403 -0.16 2.50 -12.80
CA GLY A 403 1.09 1.96 -13.32
C GLY A 403 1.94 3.04 -14.00
N GLY A 404 3.17 3.21 -13.54
CA GLY A 404 4.07 4.31 -13.92
C GLY A 404 4.09 5.47 -12.92
N MET A 405 3.40 5.35 -11.78
CA MET A 405 3.39 6.40 -10.75
C MET A 405 4.77 6.56 -10.11
N SER A 406 5.29 7.78 -10.17
CA SER A 406 6.54 8.17 -9.51
C SER A 406 6.38 8.32 -7.99
N ASP A 407 7.49 8.24 -7.24
CA ASP A 407 7.50 8.45 -5.78
C ASP A 407 6.94 9.84 -5.42
N ALA A 408 7.32 10.88 -6.17
CA ALA A 408 6.79 12.23 -6.00
C ALA A 408 5.29 12.34 -6.31
N SER A 409 4.77 11.56 -7.26
CA SER A 409 3.35 11.52 -7.58
C SER A 409 2.55 10.86 -6.46
N TRP A 410 3.03 9.75 -5.89
CA TRP A 410 2.43 9.14 -4.70
C TRP A 410 2.45 10.08 -3.50
N GLN A 411 3.56 10.80 -3.29
CA GLN A 411 3.64 11.81 -2.24
C GLN A 411 2.64 12.96 -2.48
N ALA A 412 2.44 13.39 -3.73
CA ALA A 412 1.43 14.41 -4.05
C ALA A 412 0.00 13.96 -3.69
N LEU A 413 -0.33 12.67 -3.82
CA LEU A 413 -1.61 12.14 -3.33
C LEU A 413 -1.71 12.23 -1.80
N ALA A 414 -0.68 11.79 -1.09
CA ALA A 414 -0.64 11.84 0.37
C ALA A 414 -0.75 13.29 0.90
N ASP A 415 0.00 14.22 0.31
CA ASP A 415 -0.01 15.64 0.65
C ASP A 415 -1.41 16.27 0.43
N ALA A 416 -2.15 15.78 -0.56
CA ALA A 416 -3.53 16.21 -0.85
C ALA A 416 -4.57 15.58 0.09
N GLY A 417 -4.15 14.73 1.04
CA GLY A 417 -5.03 14.06 1.99
C GLY A 417 -5.65 12.75 1.47
N ILE A 418 -5.22 12.24 0.31
CA ILE A 418 -5.63 10.92 -0.16
C ILE A 418 -5.00 9.87 0.76
N ALA A 419 -5.86 9.16 1.47
CA ALA A 419 -5.53 8.08 2.39
C ALA A 419 -5.79 6.70 1.75
N THR A 420 -6.65 6.60 0.76
CA THR A 420 -7.00 5.30 0.17
C THR A 420 -6.99 5.37 -1.34
N VAL A 421 -6.48 4.34 -1.99
CA VAL A 421 -6.54 4.19 -3.45
C VAL A 421 -7.13 2.84 -3.86
N THR A 422 -7.89 2.83 -4.96
CA THR A 422 -8.47 1.64 -5.58
C THR A 422 -8.36 1.75 -7.11
N ARG A 423 -8.77 0.70 -7.84
CA ARG A 423 -8.53 0.54 -9.29
C ARG A 423 -7.04 0.60 -9.60
N THR A 424 -6.17 -0.02 -8.81
CA THR A 424 -4.73 0.01 -9.12
C THR A 424 -4.44 -0.79 -10.39
N SER A 425 -3.27 -0.54 -10.99
CA SER A 425 -2.83 -1.20 -12.22
C SER A 425 -2.91 -2.72 -12.13
N LYS A 426 -3.34 -3.35 -13.23
CA LYS A 426 -3.37 -4.81 -13.39
C LYS A 426 -2.15 -5.36 -14.13
N GLN A 427 -1.21 -4.50 -14.53
CA GLN A 427 0.04 -4.94 -15.17
C GLN A 427 0.93 -5.63 -14.13
N SER A 428 1.53 -6.77 -14.47
CA SER A 428 2.16 -7.66 -13.49
C SER A 428 3.15 -6.99 -12.53
N GLN A 429 4.02 -6.10 -13.04
CA GLN A 429 5.02 -5.40 -12.24
C GLN A 429 4.45 -4.33 -11.29
N PHE A 430 3.23 -3.85 -11.58
CA PHE A 430 2.53 -2.80 -10.83
C PHE A 430 1.32 -3.36 -10.07
N ASN A 431 1.02 -4.65 -10.24
CA ASN A 431 -0.21 -5.23 -9.74
C ASN A 431 -0.08 -5.55 -8.26
N LEU A 432 -0.59 -4.63 -7.45
CA LEU A 432 -0.70 -4.82 -6.01
C LEU A 432 -1.66 -5.95 -5.67
N PHE A 433 -2.61 -6.34 -6.53
CA PHE A 433 -3.61 -7.37 -6.21
C PHE A 433 -3.65 -8.45 -7.31
N PRO A 434 -2.77 -9.46 -7.23
CA PRO A 434 -2.78 -10.58 -8.15
C PRO A 434 -4.17 -11.24 -8.26
N ARG A 435 -4.56 -11.57 -9.50
CA ARG A 435 -5.83 -12.20 -9.81
C ARG A 435 -5.62 -13.63 -10.29
N GLY A 436 -6.44 -14.53 -9.80
CA GLY A 436 -6.48 -15.93 -10.22
C GLY A 436 -7.52 -16.18 -11.31
N THR A 437 -8.00 -17.42 -11.37
CA THR A 437 -9.12 -17.82 -12.22
C THR A 437 -10.33 -16.93 -11.97
N HIS A 438 -11.07 -16.59 -13.04
CA HIS A 438 -12.28 -15.76 -12.98
C HIS A 438 -12.07 -14.36 -12.40
N GLU A 439 -10.87 -13.78 -12.57
CA GLU A 439 -10.51 -12.45 -12.04
C GLU A 439 -10.57 -12.33 -10.50
N ARG A 440 -10.67 -13.47 -9.79
CA ARG A 440 -10.71 -13.51 -8.33
C ARG A 440 -9.43 -12.91 -7.75
N VAL A 441 -9.58 -11.91 -6.91
CA VAL A 441 -8.47 -11.31 -6.16
C VAL A 441 -7.98 -12.29 -5.11
N LEU A 442 -6.70 -12.63 -5.17
CA LEU A 442 -6.08 -13.65 -4.31
C LEU A 442 -5.78 -13.12 -2.90
N GLU A 443 -5.59 -11.81 -2.76
CA GLU A 443 -5.29 -11.15 -1.48
C GLU A 443 -6.33 -10.05 -1.23
N PRO A 444 -7.51 -10.40 -0.69
CA PRO A 444 -8.61 -9.45 -0.51
C PRO A 444 -8.41 -8.61 0.77
N HIS A 445 -7.28 -7.92 0.90
CA HIS A 445 -7.00 -7.03 2.02
C HIS A 445 -6.44 -5.71 1.49
N CYS A 446 -6.89 -4.57 2.03
CA CYS A 446 -6.15 -3.34 1.78
C CYS A 446 -4.77 -3.42 2.44
N ARG A 447 -3.75 -2.94 1.75
CA ARG A 447 -2.36 -2.96 2.21
C ARG A 447 -1.76 -1.55 2.18
N PRO A 448 -0.87 -1.20 3.12
CA PRO A 448 -0.06 0.00 3.00
C PRO A 448 0.69 0.01 1.67
N LEU A 449 0.69 1.16 0.99
CA LEU A 449 1.45 1.33 -0.24
C LEU A 449 2.96 1.36 0.10
N PRO A 450 3.82 0.57 -0.58
CA PRO A 450 5.26 0.60 -0.34
C PRO A 450 5.82 2.02 -0.44
N GLY A 451 6.60 2.45 0.56
CA GLY A 451 7.16 3.81 0.63
C GLY A 451 6.18 4.92 1.05
N HIS A 452 4.89 4.61 1.09
CA HIS A 452 3.80 5.56 1.31
C HIS A 452 2.75 4.94 2.24
N ALA A 453 3.17 4.46 3.42
CA ALA A 453 2.30 3.75 4.36
C ALA A 453 1.09 4.57 4.85
N ALA A 454 1.12 5.90 4.67
CA ALA A 454 -0.03 6.77 4.88
C ALA A 454 -1.14 6.61 3.83
N ILE A 455 -0.94 5.79 2.79
CA ILE A 455 -1.92 5.42 1.77
C ILE A 455 -2.19 3.90 1.86
N LEU A 456 -3.46 3.51 1.91
CA LEU A 456 -3.88 2.12 1.76
C LEU A 456 -4.30 1.90 0.31
N ALA A 457 -3.72 0.91 -0.36
CA ALA A 457 -4.25 0.39 -1.60
C ALA A 457 -5.28 -0.69 -1.29
N CYS A 458 -6.43 -0.68 -1.95
CA CYS A 458 -7.52 -1.64 -1.74
C CYS A 458 -7.85 -2.43 -3.00
N PRO A 459 -8.21 -3.72 -2.85
CA PRO A 459 -8.58 -4.58 -3.96
C PRO A 459 -9.99 -4.26 -4.49
N ASP A 460 -10.20 -4.49 -5.79
CA ASP A 460 -11.48 -4.29 -6.45
C ASP A 460 -11.92 -5.47 -7.33
N PHE A 461 -13.22 -5.57 -7.57
CA PHE A 461 -13.81 -6.55 -8.48
C PHE A 461 -14.89 -5.91 -9.37
N TYR A 462 -14.71 -6.01 -10.68
CA TYR A 462 -15.61 -5.40 -11.67
C TYR A 462 -16.83 -6.29 -11.94
N LEU A 463 -18.02 -5.77 -11.64
CA LEU A 463 -19.28 -6.49 -11.72
C LEU A 463 -20.00 -6.24 -13.05
N THR A 464 -20.15 -7.32 -13.81
CA THR A 464 -20.91 -7.41 -15.06
C THR A 464 -21.92 -8.55 -14.94
N PRO A 465 -22.86 -8.72 -15.89
CA PRO A 465 -23.80 -9.83 -15.84
C PRO A 465 -23.07 -11.18 -15.99
N THR A 466 -21.92 -11.18 -16.69
CA THR A 466 -21.09 -12.38 -16.89
C THR A 466 -20.24 -12.72 -15.68
N SER A 467 -19.85 -11.73 -14.86
CA SER A 467 -19.06 -11.94 -13.64
C SER A 467 -19.90 -12.02 -12.35
N LEU A 468 -21.23 -12.10 -12.47
CA LEU A 468 -22.14 -12.10 -11.32
C LEU A 468 -21.81 -13.19 -10.30
N ASP A 469 -21.80 -14.47 -10.73
CA ASP A 469 -21.58 -15.57 -9.79
C ASP A 469 -20.15 -15.52 -9.20
N TRP A 470 -19.18 -15.02 -9.97
CA TRP A 470 -17.80 -14.81 -9.50
C TRP A 470 -17.69 -13.68 -8.47
N ALA A 471 -18.52 -12.63 -8.56
CA ALA A 471 -18.57 -11.59 -7.54
C ALA A 471 -19.09 -12.15 -6.20
N ILE A 472 -20.06 -13.07 -6.24
CA ILE A 472 -20.53 -13.79 -5.04
C ILE A 472 -19.42 -14.68 -4.48
N GLU A 473 -18.76 -15.47 -5.33
CA GLU A 473 -17.60 -16.28 -4.92
C GLU A 473 -16.46 -15.43 -4.34
N GLN A 474 -16.22 -14.23 -4.87
CA GLN A 474 -15.25 -13.29 -4.33
C GLN A 474 -15.66 -12.79 -2.95
N ILE A 475 -16.95 -12.50 -2.71
CA ILE A 475 -17.45 -12.11 -1.38
C ILE A 475 -17.25 -13.26 -0.40
N ASP A 476 -17.58 -14.49 -0.77
CA ASP A 476 -17.38 -15.67 0.08
C ASP A 476 -15.90 -15.88 0.42
N TYR A 477 -15.03 -15.78 -0.59
CA TYR A 477 -13.60 -15.86 -0.37
C TYR A 477 -13.10 -14.73 0.55
N THR A 478 -13.65 -13.52 0.42
CA THR A 478 -13.31 -12.39 1.28
C THR A 478 -13.74 -12.65 2.73
N ILE A 479 -14.90 -13.27 2.95
CA ILE A 479 -15.37 -13.73 4.27
C ILE A 479 -14.39 -14.76 4.86
N GLU A 480 -13.97 -15.74 4.08
CA GLU A 480 -13.02 -16.77 4.51
C GLU A 480 -11.65 -16.20 4.92
N GLN A 481 -11.18 -15.16 4.20
CA GLN A 481 -9.90 -14.53 4.47
C GLN A 481 -9.95 -13.46 5.57
N GLY A 482 -11.14 -13.06 6.03
CA GLY A 482 -11.25 -11.95 6.97
C GLY A 482 -11.08 -10.57 6.32
N GLY A 483 -11.33 -10.46 5.01
CA GLY A 483 -10.84 -9.39 4.15
C GLY A 483 -11.80 -8.26 3.83
N LEU A 484 -11.43 -7.45 2.84
CA LEU A 484 -12.21 -6.38 2.22
C LEU A 484 -12.21 -6.55 0.69
N ILE A 485 -13.35 -6.33 0.05
CA ILE A 485 -13.43 -6.19 -1.41
C ILE A 485 -14.37 -5.04 -1.82
N ASP A 486 -13.94 -4.24 -2.79
CA ASP A 486 -14.76 -3.21 -3.45
C ASP A 486 -15.37 -3.75 -4.76
N ILE A 487 -16.69 -3.92 -4.80
CA ILE A 487 -17.44 -4.37 -5.97
C ILE A 487 -17.90 -3.16 -6.78
N TRP A 488 -17.55 -3.09 -8.06
CA TRP A 488 -17.73 -1.86 -8.82
C TRP A 488 -18.19 -2.00 -10.27
N ALA A 489 -18.71 -0.90 -10.83
CA ALA A 489 -18.97 -0.71 -12.26
C ALA A 489 -19.05 0.80 -12.59
N HIS A 490 -19.30 1.15 -13.86
CA HIS A 490 -19.73 2.52 -14.20
C HIS A 490 -21.25 2.62 -14.03
N THR A 491 -21.76 3.75 -13.53
CA THR A 491 -23.23 3.88 -13.37
C THR A 491 -23.97 3.75 -14.71
N GLU A 492 -23.35 4.14 -15.83
CA GLU A 492 -23.94 4.00 -17.17
C GLU A 492 -24.23 2.57 -17.59
N GLU A 493 -23.59 1.58 -16.96
CA GLU A 493 -23.79 0.17 -17.27
C GLU A 493 -25.05 -0.35 -16.58
N VAL A 494 -25.38 0.20 -15.40
CA VAL A 494 -26.46 -0.25 -14.52
C VAL A 494 -27.82 0.31 -14.94
N ILE A 495 -28.05 0.40 -16.25
CA ILE A 495 -29.35 0.81 -16.81
C ILE A 495 -30.08 -0.33 -17.51
N THR A 496 -29.37 -1.39 -17.91
CA THR A 496 -30.02 -2.53 -18.58
C THR A 496 -30.68 -3.47 -17.57
N PRO A 497 -31.78 -4.18 -17.92
CA PRO A 497 -32.42 -5.11 -17.00
C PRO A 497 -31.47 -6.21 -16.48
N GLN A 498 -30.54 -6.68 -17.32
CA GLN A 498 -29.57 -7.70 -16.94
C GLN A 498 -28.55 -7.17 -15.92
N GLN A 499 -28.01 -5.97 -16.16
CA GLN A 499 -27.09 -5.34 -15.21
C GLN A 499 -27.78 -4.99 -13.89
N GLN A 500 -29.00 -4.44 -13.96
CA GLN A 500 -29.81 -4.17 -12.76
C GLN A 500 -30.05 -5.45 -11.95
N ALA A 501 -30.41 -6.56 -12.61
CA ALA A 501 -30.62 -7.84 -11.94
C ALA A 501 -29.32 -8.40 -11.31
N ALA A 502 -28.17 -8.23 -11.97
CA ALA A 502 -26.88 -8.63 -11.43
C ALA A 502 -26.53 -7.85 -10.17
N TRP A 503 -26.64 -6.51 -10.22
CA TRP A 503 -26.41 -5.65 -9.06
C TRP A 503 -27.38 -5.93 -7.93
N GLN A 504 -28.68 -6.08 -8.21
CA GLN A 504 -29.67 -6.46 -7.20
C GLN A 504 -29.31 -7.76 -6.48
N ARG A 505 -28.84 -8.78 -7.22
CA ARG A 505 -28.48 -10.07 -6.64
C ARG A 505 -27.23 -9.97 -5.75
N VAL A 506 -26.18 -9.29 -6.19
CA VAL A 506 -24.94 -9.14 -5.41
C VAL A 506 -25.15 -8.24 -4.18
N VAL A 507 -25.88 -7.14 -4.32
CA VAL A 507 -26.23 -6.24 -3.20
C VAL A 507 -27.08 -6.97 -2.18
N HIS A 508 -28.11 -7.70 -2.62
CA HIS A 508 -28.92 -8.51 -1.72
C HIS A 508 -28.08 -9.53 -0.95
N TYR A 509 -27.18 -10.22 -1.65
CA TYR A 509 -26.29 -11.22 -1.07
C TYR A 509 -25.42 -10.63 0.05
N ALA A 510 -24.70 -9.55 -0.24
CA ALA A 510 -23.82 -8.90 0.73
C ALA A 510 -24.60 -8.30 1.91
N ALA A 511 -25.68 -7.55 1.63
CA ALA A 511 -26.41 -6.81 2.65
C ALA A 511 -27.21 -7.68 3.62
N THR A 512 -27.57 -8.92 3.22
CA THR A 512 -28.30 -9.85 4.07
C THR A 512 -27.42 -10.91 4.73
N ASN A 513 -26.13 -10.95 4.39
CA ASN A 513 -25.18 -11.87 5.00
C ASN A 513 -24.71 -11.33 6.37
N PRO A 514 -25.01 -12.02 7.49
CA PRO A 514 -24.65 -11.53 8.82
C PRO A 514 -23.14 -11.42 9.05
N ALA A 515 -22.31 -12.09 8.24
CA ALA A 515 -20.86 -12.04 8.35
C ALA A 515 -20.24 -10.80 7.68
N VAL A 516 -21.00 -10.04 6.88
CA VAL A 516 -20.49 -8.95 6.06
C VAL A 516 -20.86 -7.59 6.66
N TRP A 517 -19.88 -6.70 6.72
CA TRP A 517 -20.08 -5.27 6.91
C TRP A 517 -20.14 -4.57 5.55
N VAL A 518 -21.31 -4.04 5.18
CA VAL A 518 -21.47 -3.25 3.95
C VAL A 518 -21.38 -1.77 4.29
N ALA A 519 -20.39 -1.07 3.73
CA ALA A 519 -20.16 0.36 3.96
C ALA A 519 -19.36 1.01 2.80
N PRO A 520 -19.35 2.36 2.71
CA PRO A 520 -18.47 3.08 1.81
C PRO A 520 -16.99 2.77 2.06
N LEU A 521 -16.17 2.83 1.02
CA LEU A 521 -14.75 2.43 1.10
C LEU A 521 -13.95 3.32 2.07
N HIS A 522 -14.28 4.60 2.18
CA HIS A 522 -13.60 5.51 3.11
C HIS A 522 -13.82 5.09 4.57
N GLU A 523 -15.02 4.63 4.93
CA GLU A 523 -15.34 4.21 6.29
C GLU A 523 -14.59 2.94 6.65
N GLN A 524 -14.58 1.97 5.73
CA GLN A 524 -13.90 0.69 5.92
C GLN A 524 -12.39 0.87 6.09
N THR A 525 -11.79 1.75 5.29
CA THR A 525 -10.34 2.02 5.39
C THR A 525 -9.98 2.90 6.58
N THR A 526 -10.85 3.83 6.99
CA THR A 526 -10.68 4.59 8.24
C THR A 526 -10.74 3.66 9.44
N TRP A 527 -11.70 2.73 9.46
CA TRP A 527 -11.79 1.68 10.46
C TRP A 527 -10.53 0.81 10.51
N GLN A 528 -10.05 0.33 9.35
CA GLN A 528 -8.86 -0.50 9.26
C GLN A 528 -7.61 0.20 9.86
N ARG A 529 -7.46 1.51 9.65
CA ARG A 529 -6.36 2.28 10.26
C ARG A 529 -6.52 2.38 11.76
N ALA A 530 -7.70 2.77 12.20
CA ALA A 530 -7.96 2.98 13.62
C ALA A 530 -7.83 1.68 14.43
N VAL A 531 -8.30 0.54 13.89
CA VAL A 531 -8.16 -0.76 14.55
C VAL A 531 -6.71 -1.25 14.59
N ALA A 532 -5.87 -0.86 13.62
CA ALA A 532 -4.43 -1.19 13.63
C ALA A 532 -3.66 -0.45 14.73
N GLU A 533 -4.22 0.62 15.29
CA GLU A 533 -3.66 1.33 16.45
C GLU A 533 -4.01 0.64 17.79
N VAL A 534 -4.96 -0.30 17.78
CA VAL A 534 -5.37 -1.05 18.98
C VAL A 534 -4.32 -2.12 19.29
N GLN A 535 -3.55 -1.89 20.34
CA GLN A 535 -2.53 -2.84 20.79
C GLN A 535 -3.05 -3.74 21.93
N VAL A 536 -2.51 -4.95 22.04
CA VAL A 536 -2.70 -5.85 23.18
C VAL A 536 -1.39 -5.90 23.95
N LEU A 537 -1.27 -5.12 25.02
CA LEU A 537 0.03 -4.90 25.70
C LEU A 537 0.43 -6.03 26.67
N HIS A 538 -0.53 -6.80 27.17
CA HIS A 538 -0.28 -7.83 28.16
C HIS A 538 -1.27 -8.97 28.00
N VAL A 539 -0.85 -10.19 28.30
CA VAL A 539 -1.74 -11.34 28.52
C VAL A 539 -1.16 -12.13 29.69
N GLN A 540 -1.83 -12.12 30.83
CA GLN A 540 -1.59 -13.05 31.95
C GLN A 540 -2.72 -14.09 32.01
N GLY A 541 -2.46 -15.26 32.61
CA GLY A 541 -3.52 -16.17 33.05
C GLY A 541 -4.10 -17.19 32.06
N ALA A 542 -3.50 -17.42 30.87
CA ALA A 542 -4.04 -18.38 29.87
C ALA A 542 -4.08 -19.87 30.30
N GLN A 543 -3.68 -20.20 31.53
CA GLN A 543 -3.89 -21.50 32.17
C GLN A 543 -4.35 -21.31 33.63
N GLY A 544 -5.61 -21.60 33.94
CA GLY A 544 -6.13 -21.67 35.32
C GLY A 544 -7.26 -20.69 35.63
N SER A 545 -7.35 -20.28 36.91
CA SER A 545 -8.38 -19.40 37.48
C SER A 545 -8.02 -17.90 37.43
N GLU A 546 -7.01 -17.51 36.66
CA GLU A 546 -6.53 -16.13 36.56
C GLU A 546 -7.16 -15.38 35.37
N PRO A 547 -7.36 -14.05 35.47
CA PRO A 547 -7.92 -13.25 34.39
C PRO A 547 -6.99 -13.19 33.19
N LEU A 548 -7.58 -13.26 32.01
CA LEU A 548 -6.99 -12.66 30.83
C LEU A 548 -7.14 -11.14 30.92
N ILE A 549 -6.02 -10.42 31.05
CA ILE A 549 -5.95 -8.95 31.07
C ILE A 549 -5.61 -8.43 29.67
N VAL A 550 -6.37 -7.49 29.10
CA VAL A 550 -6.08 -6.85 27.79
C VAL A 550 -6.12 -5.33 27.96
N ALA A 551 -5.00 -4.64 27.77
CA ALA A 551 -4.97 -3.18 27.72
C ALA A 551 -5.10 -2.70 26.27
N LEU A 552 -6.13 -1.90 25.98
CA LEU A 552 -6.43 -1.30 24.69
C LEU A 552 -6.09 0.20 24.73
N PRO A 553 -4.82 0.62 24.58
CA PRO A 553 -4.51 2.04 24.42
C PRO A 553 -5.21 2.51 23.14
N ASN A 554 -6.02 3.56 23.22
CA ASN A 554 -6.78 3.98 22.06
C ASN A 554 -6.47 5.43 21.66
N GLY A 555 -6.00 5.60 20.42
CA GLY A 555 -5.85 6.89 19.77
C GLY A 555 -7.15 7.39 19.11
N ALA A 556 -8.16 6.51 18.94
CA ALA A 556 -9.38 6.79 18.19
C ALA A 556 -10.65 6.23 18.87
N CYS A 557 -11.69 7.03 19.06
CA CYS A 557 -12.98 6.54 19.60
C CYS A 557 -13.65 5.52 18.65
N LEU A 558 -13.60 4.22 18.97
CA LEU A 558 -14.16 3.15 18.12
C LEU A 558 -15.28 2.39 18.83
N ALA A 559 -16.47 2.36 18.23
CA ALA A 559 -17.59 1.51 18.64
C ALA A 559 -17.61 0.21 17.82
N GLY A 560 -18.02 -0.90 18.42
CA GLY A 560 -18.09 -2.19 17.74
C GLY A 560 -16.75 -2.91 17.64
N VAL A 561 -15.71 -2.47 18.37
CA VAL A 561 -14.44 -3.23 18.43
C VAL A 561 -14.75 -4.64 18.94
N ALA A 562 -14.14 -5.65 18.33
CA ALA A 562 -14.34 -7.04 18.71
C ALA A 562 -13.00 -7.71 19.00
N LEU A 563 -12.92 -8.45 20.10
CA LEU A 563 -11.76 -9.22 20.51
C LEU A 563 -12.09 -10.70 20.47
N ARG A 564 -11.27 -11.48 19.75
CA ARG A 564 -11.29 -12.93 19.84
C ARG A 564 -10.38 -13.38 20.96
N LEU A 565 -10.99 -14.02 21.96
CA LEU A 565 -10.34 -14.52 23.16
C LEU A 565 -9.96 -16.01 22.97
N PRO A 566 -8.96 -16.53 23.71
CA PRO A 566 -8.56 -17.94 23.61
C PRO A 566 -9.58 -18.91 24.22
N PHE A 567 -10.63 -18.41 24.89
CA PHE A 567 -11.72 -19.17 25.48
C PHE A 567 -13.02 -18.35 25.48
N ALA A 568 -14.16 -19.01 25.69
CA ALA A 568 -15.46 -18.36 25.87
C ALA A 568 -15.63 -17.89 27.33
N PRO A 569 -15.51 -16.58 27.64
CA PRO A 569 -15.59 -16.12 29.02
C PRO A 569 -17.03 -16.17 29.54
N GLN A 570 -17.17 -16.43 30.84
CA GLN A 570 -18.48 -16.39 31.51
C GLN A 570 -18.70 -15.10 32.31
N GLN A 571 -17.64 -14.33 32.53
CA GLN A 571 -17.65 -13.02 33.17
C GLN A 571 -16.58 -12.15 32.52
N VAL A 572 -16.88 -10.85 32.38
CA VAL A 572 -15.94 -9.82 31.90
C VAL A 572 -16.10 -8.59 32.79
N ALA A 573 -14.98 -7.94 33.10
CA ALA A 573 -14.96 -6.69 33.83
C ALA A 573 -13.94 -5.72 33.20
N PHE A 574 -14.06 -4.44 33.52
CA PHE A 574 -13.31 -3.37 32.89
C PHE A 574 -12.76 -2.36 33.91
N TRP A 575 -11.56 -1.85 33.65
CA TRP A 575 -10.88 -0.86 34.49
C TRP A 575 -10.25 0.25 33.66
N SER A 576 -10.18 1.45 34.25
CA SER A 576 -9.39 2.56 33.73
C SER A 576 -7.95 2.48 34.23
N ASP A 577 -7.01 2.54 33.27
CA ASP A 577 -5.56 2.75 33.39
C ASP A 577 -4.74 1.81 34.33
N GLY A 578 -3.78 1.09 33.74
CA GLY A 578 -3.03 0.02 34.38
C GLY A 578 -1.96 0.49 35.37
N GLY A 579 -2.22 0.39 36.69
CA GLY A 579 -1.11 0.30 37.66
C GLY A 579 -1.29 0.59 39.15
N LEU A 580 -2.42 1.10 39.69
CA LEU A 580 -2.52 1.42 41.14
C LEU A 580 -3.91 1.15 41.78
N PRO A 581 -4.01 1.02 43.13
CA PRO A 581 -5.10 0.31 43.84
C PRO A 581 -6.45 1.05 43.95
N THR A 582 -6.60 2.22 43.33
CA THR A 582 -7.87 2.97 43.31
C THR A 582 -8.61 2.71 42.00
N GLN A 583 -8.87 1.43 41.74
CA GLN A 583 -9.57 0.95 40.54
C GLN A 583 -11.07 1.30 40.59
N GLN A 584 -11.57 2.04 39.61
CA GLN A 584 -13.00 2.18 39.36
C GLN A 584 -13.41 1.12 38.33
N VAL A 585 -14.34 0.23 38.69
CA VAL A 585 -14.95 -0.68 37.72
C VAL A 585 -15.77 0.17 36.75
N LEU A 586 -15.41 0.13 35.47
CA LEU A 586 -16.14 0.81 34.42
C LEU A 586 -17.36 -0.02 34.03
N THR A 587 -18.50 0.64 33.88
CA THR A 587 -19.65 0.06 33.18
C THR A 587 -19.44 0.31 31.70
N VAL A 588 -18.96 -0.72 31.00
CA VAL A 588 -18.85 -0.73 29.54
C VAL A 588 -19.90 -1.68 29.03
N ASP A 589 -20.71 -1.24 28.06
CA ASP A 589 -21.68 -2.12 27.42
C ASP A 589 -20.97 -3.01 26.41
N TYR A 590 -21.19 -4.31 26.55
CA TYR A 590 -20.58 -5.34 25.73
C TYR A 590 -21.54 -6.50 25.50
N ARG A 591 -21.30 -7.23 24.42
CA ARG A 591 -21.90 -8.56 24.17
C ARG A 591 -20.81 -9.62 24.07
N LEU A 592 -21.18 -10.84 24.43
CA LEU A 592 -20.36 -12.03 24.27
C LEU A 592 -21.03 -12.99 23.30
N GLU A 593 -20.29 -13.37 22.26
CA GLU A 593 -20.68 -14.37 21.27
C GLU A 593 -19.59 -15.44 21.24
N ASP A 594 -19.83 -16.56 21.91
CA ASP A 594 -18.82 -17.60 22.17
C ASP A 594 -17.54 -17.04 22.82
N ASN A 595 -16.45 -17.01 22.07
CA ASN A 595 -15.15 -16.45 22.49
C ASN A 595 -14.88 -15.05 21.93
N VAL A 596 -15.90 -14.37 21.40
CA VAL A 596 -15.80 -13.01 20.87
C VAL A 596 -16.44 -12.02 21.84
N LEU A 597 -15.65 -11.05 22.31
CA LEU A 597 -16.10 -9.92 23.10
C LEU A 597 -16.28 -8.71 22.20
N ILE A 598 -17.48 -8.16 22.11
CA ILE A 598 -17.79 -7.00 21.27
C ILE A 598 -18.19 -5.83 22.16
N PHE A 599 -17.52 -4.70 21.97
CA PHE A 599 -17.81 -3.45 22.68
C PHE A 599 -18.92 -2.69 21.97
N GLU A 600 -20.06 -2.51 22.63
CA GLU A 600 -21.22 -1.84 22.02
C GLU A 600 -21.11 -0.31 22.09
N HIS A 601 -20.30 0.20 23.03
CA HIS A 601 -20.00 1.62 23.15
C HIS A 601 -18.62 1.99 22.61
N PRO A 602 -18.45 3.24 22.11
CA PRO A 602 -17.15 3.73 21.69
C PRO A 602 -16.12 3.62 22.84
N ILE A 603 -15.03 2.90 22.60
CA ILE A 603 -13.87 2.91 23.49
C ILE A 603 -13.04 4.13 23.11
N CYS A 604 -13.04 5.17 23.95
CA CYS A 604 -12.31 6.42 23.71
C CYS A 604 -11.07 6.59 24.58
N GLU A 605 -10.92 5.75 25.61
CA GLU A 605 -9.86 5.83 26.61
C GLU A 605 -9.18 4.46 26.73
N PRO A 606 -7.92 4.40 27.21
CA PRO A 606 -7.26 3.15 27.52
C PRO A 606 -8.12 2.27 28.42
N LEU A 607 -8.42 1.06 27.95
CA LEU A 607 -9.30 0.12 28.64
C LEU A 607 -8.56 -1.15 29.00
N GLU A 608 -8.64 -1.56 30.26
CA GLU A 608 -8.15 -2.87 30.70
C GLU A 608 -9.34 -3.84 30.83
N VAL A 609 -9.33 -4.93 30.06
CA VAL A 609 -10.37 -5.97 30.04
C VAL A 609 -9.91 -7.15 30.86
N HIS A 610 -10.70 -7.64 31.81
CA HIS A 610 -10.44 -8.92 32.48
C HIS A 610 -11.53 -9.93 32.15
N ALA A 611 -11.15 -11.12 31.67
CA ALA A 611 -12.07 -12.18 31.28
C ALA A 611 -11.76 -13.51 32.00
N TRP A 612 -12.80 -14.25 32.41
CA TRP A 612 -12.68 -15.48 33.23
C TRP A 612 -13.73 -16.55 32.91
N LEU A 613 -13.39 -17.81 33.16
CA LEU A 613 -14.34 -18.93 33.28
C LEU A 613 -14.91 -18.95 34.71
N ARG A 614 -16.21 -19.24 34.93
CA ARG A 614 -16.67 -19.46 36.32
C ARG A 614 -15.97 -20.71 36.86
N THR A 615 -15.29 -20.56 37.98
CA THR A 615 -14.85 -21.67 38.84
C THR A 615 -16.03 -22.31 39.56
#